data_AF-A0A0C5RLV3-F1
#
_entry.id   AF-A0A0C5RLV3-F1
#
_cell.length_a   1.000
_cell.length_b   1.000
_cell.length_c   1.000
_cell.angle_alpha   90.00
_cell.angle_beta   90.00
_cell.angle_gamma   90.00
#
_symmetry.space_group_name_H-M   'P 1'
#
loop_
_entity.id
_entity.type
_entity.pdbx_description
1 polymer ?
#
loop_
_entity_poly.entity_id
_entity_poly.type
_entity_poly.pdbx_seq_one_letter_code
_entity_poly.pdbx_strand_id
1 'polypeptide(L)'
;MFAGIGSQYAALKNVYKDSGIEVVSLGSCDFYIDAIISYMIIHYGVLKPEENLSKEQMVELLNQYQFSTNSKDVVKATYFKSLKEDKLRSMFSYLYSYVNNDYFKLRYRSIFEREREREQFIRI
;
A
#
# COMPACT_ATOMS: atom_id res chain seq x y z
N MET A 1 8.23 -15.84 -22.57
CA MET A 1 7.51 -15.88 -21.28
C MET A 1 7.72 -14.54 -20.61
N PHE A 2 6.69 -13.70 -20.50
CA PHE A 2 6.80 -12.39 -19.85
C PHE A 2 6.98 -12.61 -18.34
N ALA A 3 8.04 -12.06 -17.76
CA ALA A 3 8.34 -12.16 -16.34
C ALA A 3 7.43 -11.22 -15.53
N GLY A 4 6.13 -11.55 -15.45
CA GLY A 4 5.18 -10.79 -14.63
C GLY A 4 5.46 -10.93 -13.14
N ILE A 5 4.96 -9.99 -12.33
CA ILE A 5 5.18 -9.94 -10.87
C ILE A 5 4.85 -11.27 -10.18
N GLY A 6 3.82 -11.99 -10.64
CA GLY A 6 3.48 -13.33 -10.13
C GLY A 6 4.58 -14.38 -10.36
N SER A 7 5.25 -14.34 -11.51
CA SER A 7 6.37 -15.25 -11.82
C SER A 7 7.62 -14.92 -10.99
N GLN A 8 7.88 -13.64 -10.74
CA GLN A 8 8.97 -13.20 -9.87
C GLN A 8 8.72 -13.62 -8.41
N TYR A 9 7.49 -13.44 -7.93
CA TYR A 9 7.07 -13.88 -6.60
C TYR A 9 7.20 -15.40 -6.43
N ALA A 10 6.75 -16.19 -7.41
CA ALA A 10 6.88 -17.64 -7.38
C ALA A 10 8.35 -18.10 -7.40
N ALA A 11 9.20 -17.45 -8.20
CA ALA A 11 10.63 -17.71 -8.23
C ALA A 11 11.29 -17.43 -6.87
N LEU A 12 11.01 -16.29 -6.26
CA LEU A 12 11.52 -15.93 -4.92
C LEU A 12 11.06 -16.94 -3.86
N LYS A 13 9.77 -17.33 -3.86
CA LYS A 13 9.27 -18.37 -2.95
C LYS A 13 10.03 -19.69 -3.08
N ASN A 14 10.35 -20.11 -4.30
CA ASN A 14 11.12 -21.33 -4.53
C ASN A 14 12.58 -21.21 -4.07
N VAL A 15 13.21 -20.04 -4.25
CA VAL A 15 14.59 -19.79 -3.79
C VAL A 15 14.71 -19.87 -2.27
N TYR A 16 13.72 -19.35 -1.54
CA TYR A 16 13.74 -19.28 -0.07
C TYR A 16 12.96 -20.39 0.64
N LYS A 17 12.48 -21.41 -0.09
CA LYS A 17 11.58 -22.44 0.46
C LYS A 17 12.16 -23.19 1.67
N ASP A 18 13.48 -23.36 1.74
CA ASP A 18 14.19 -24.12 2.78
C ASP A 18 14.96 -23.22 3.76
N SER A 19 14.87 -21.89 3.64
CA SER A 19 15.68 -20.97 4.45
C SER A 19 14.98 -20.46 5.72
N GLY A 20 13.72 -20.83 5.94
CA GLY A 20 12.89 -20.27 7.01
C GLY A 20 12.50 -18.79 6.83
N ILE A 21 12.75 -18.21 5.64
CA ILE A 21 12.42 -16.82 5.32
C ILE A 21 11.06 -16.77 4.61
N GLU A 22 10.12 -15.98 5.14
CA GLU A 22 8.82 -15.79 4.50
C GLU A 22 8.92 -14.79 3.35
N VAL A 23 8.61 -15.24 2.13
CA VAL A 23 8.49 -14.36 0.96
C VAL A 23 7.06 -13.83 0.87
N VAL A 24 6.90 -12.54 1.14
CA VAL A 24 5.62 -11.82 1.10
C VAL A 24 5.56 -10.97 -0.18
N SER A 25 4.47 -11.11 -0.94
CA SER A 25 4.21 -10.22 -2.06
C SER A 25 3.73 -8.88 -1.52
N LEU A 26 4.31 -7.78 -1.98
CA LEU A 26 3.82 -6.43 -1.70
C LEU A 26 2.72 -5.99 -2.68
N GLY A 27 2.34 -6.85 -3.64
CA GLY A 27 1.24 -6.62 -4.60
C GLY A 27 1.60 -5.67 -5.73
N SER A 28 2.19 -4.52 -5.42
CA SER A 28 2.60 -3.51 -6.38
C SER A 28 3.71 -2.63 -5.82
N CYS A 29 4.51 -2.03 -6.70
CA CYS A 29 5.50 -1.02 -6.34
C CYS A 29 5.22 0.22 -7.19
N ASP A 30 4.74 1.27 -6.52
CA ASP A 30 4.45 2.55 -7.14
C ASP A 30 4.70 3.62 -6.07
N PHE A 31 4.95 4.83 -6.53
CA PHE A 31 5.22 5.99 -5.72
C PHE A 31 4.32 7.17 -6.12
N TYR A 32 3.58 7.06 -7.23
CA TYR A 32 2.61 8.06 -7.65
C TYR A 32 1.33 7.97 -6.82
N ILE A 33 1.03 9.03 -6.08
CA ILE A 33 -0.09 9.09 -5.12
C ILE A 33 -1.43 8.69 -5.75
N ASP A 34 -1.78 9.26 -6.92
CA ASP A 34 -3.10 8.99 -7.51
C ASP A 34 -3.21 7.55 -8.03
N ALA A 35 -2.11 6.98 -8.55
CA ALA A 35 -2.07 5.59 -8.98
C ALA A 35 -2.22 4.64 -7.78
N ILE A 36 -1.54 4.91 -6.68
CA ILE A 36 -1.66 4.14 -5.44
C ILE A 36 -3.10 4.20 -4.91
N ILE A 37 -3.68 5.40 -4.80
CA ILE A 37 -5.07 5.56 -4.32
C ILE A 37 -6.03 4.80 -5.23
N SER A 38 -5.86 4.92 -6.55
CA SER A 38 -6.71 4.24 -7.54
C SER A 38 -6.60 2.72 -7.43
N TYR A 39 -5.37 2.19 -7.33
CA TYR A 39 -5.11 0.76 -7.11
C TYR A 39 -5.81 0.27 -5.84
N MET A 40 -5.63 0.99 -4.73
CA MET A 40 -6.24 0.61 -3.46
C MET A 40 -7.77 0.62 -3.53
N ILE A 41 -8.38 1.60 -4.21
CA ILE A 41 -9.83 1.66 -4.40
C ILE A 41 -10.33 0.51 -5.28
N ILE A 42 -9.63 0.19 -6.37
CA ILE A 42 -10.02 -0.88 -7.30
C ILE A 42 -10.00 -2.25 -6.62
N HIS A 43 -8.98 -2.52 -5.81
CA HIS A 43 -8.77 -3.83 -5.19
C HIS A 43 -9.44 -3.98 -3.83
N TYR A 44 -9.49 -2.92 -3.02
CA TYR A 44 -9.92 -2.98 -1.63
C TYR A 44 -11.15 -2.10 -1.34
N GLY A 45 -11.63 -1.34 -2.32
CA GLY A 45 -12.73 -0.41 -2.15
C GLY A 45 -12.35 0.85 -1.39
N VAL A 46 -13.37 1.61 -0.99
CA VAL A 46 -13.18 2.87 -0.27
C VAL A 46 -12.79 2.59 1.17
N LEU A 47 -11.59 3.02 1.56
CA LEU A 47 -11.10 2.92 2.93
C LEU A 47 -11.65 4.07 3.77
N LYS A 48 -11.96 3.77 5.03
CA LYS A 48 -12.36 4.79 6.01
C LYS A 48 -11.17 5.70 6.33
N PRO A 49 -11.34 7.03 6.48
CA PRO A 49 -10.25 7.91 6.90
C PRO A 49 -9.60 7.50 8.24
N GLU A 50 -8.36 7.94 8.48
CA GLU A 50 -7.67 7.76 9.77
C GLU A 50 -8.21 8.77 10.79
N GLU A 51 -8.54 8.31 11.99
CA GLU A 51 -9.23 9.09 13.05
C GLU A 51 -8.41 9.16 14.34
N ASN A 52 -7.48 8.22 14.55
CA ASN A 52 -6.75 8.05 15.81
C ASN A 52 -5.41 8.78 15.83
N LEU A 53 -4.78 8.97 14.66
CA LEU A 53 -3.50 9.67 14.55
C LEU A 53 -3.71 11.19 14.45
N SER A 54 -2.80 11.94 15.05
CA SER A 54 -2.71 13.39 14.85
C SER A 54 -2.21 13.71 13.44
N LYS A 55 -2.44 14.96 12.99
CA LYS A 55 -1.94 15.44 11.71
C LYS A 55 -0.42 15.30 11.61
N GLU A 56 0.29 15.66 12.66
CA GLU A 56 1.75 15.61 12.74
C GLU A 56 2.27 14.18 12.63
N GLN A 57 1.65 13.22 13.33
CA GLN A 57 2.00 11.80 13.25
C GLN A 57 1.81 11.25 11.83
N MET A 58 0.69 11.58 11.17
CA MET A 58 0.46 11.17 9.79
C MET A 58 1.50 11.75 8.82
N VAL A 59 1.86 13.02 8.99
CA VAL A 59 2.90 13.67 8.17
C VAL A 59 4.26 13.00 8.39
N GLU A 60 4.63 12.74 9.64
CA GLU A 60 5.90 12.09 9.98
C GLU A 60 6.00 10.71 9.33
N LEU A 61 4.95 9.89 9.47
CA LEU A 61 4.90 8.55 8.88
C LEU A 61 4.99 8.58 7.35
N LEU A 62 4.23 9.45 6.67
CA LEU A 62 4.26 9.50 5.20
C LEU A 62 5.56 10.08 4.65
N ASN A 63 6.21 11.00 5.37
CA ASN A 63 7.50 11.57 4.96
C ASN A 63 8.67 10.59 5.04
N GLN A 64 8.48 9.40 5.63
CA GLN A 64 9.46 8.31 5.57
C GLN A 64 9.51 7.65 4.19
N TYR A 65 8.53 7.93 3.31
CA TYR A 65 8.41 7.34 1.99
C TYR A 65 8.55 8.39 0.88
N GLN A 66 8.95 7.94 -0.31
CA GLN A 66 9.20 8.81 -1.47
C GLN A 66 7.99 8.90 -2.40
N PHE A 67 6.91 9.53 -1.96
CA PHE A 67 5.73 9.71 -2.81
C PHE A 67 5.91 10.80 -3.89
N SER A 68 5.15 10.72 -4.97
CA SER A 68 5.13 11.68 -6.08
C SER A 68 3.69 12.12 -6.40
N THR A 69 3.54 13.36 -6.86
CA THR A 69 2.26 13.90 -7.38
C THR A 69 2.21 13.95 -8.90
N ASN A 70 3.32 13.68 -9.58
CA ASN A 70 3.45 13.81 -11.04
C ASN A 70 4.15 12.60 -11.67
N SER A 71 4.24 11.49 -10.93
CA SER A 71 4.95 10.25 -11.26
C SER A 71 6.42 10.38 -11.65
N LYS A 72 7.04 11.53 -11.37
CA LYS A 72 8.41 11.86 -11.77
C LYS A 72 9.26 12.32 -10.59
N ASP A 73 8.75 13.31 -9.86
CA ASP A 73 9.48 14.00 -8.80
C ASP A 73 8.89 13.64 -7.43
N VAL A 74 9.77 13.46 -6.45
CA VAL A 74 9.38 13.24 -5.06
C VAL A 74 8.77 14.51 -4.49
N VAL A 75 7.68 14.38 -3.72
CA VAL A 75 7.04 15.51 -3.06
C VAL A 75 7.98 16.15 -2.03
N LYS A 76 7.85 17.46 -1.84
CA LYS A 76 8.59 18.17 -0.78
C LYS A 76 8.13 17.67 0.60
N ALA A 77 9.00 17.69 1.59
CA ALA A 77 8.66 17.30 2.98
C ALA A 77 7.48 18.10 3.59
N THR A 78 7.21 19.30 3.07
CA THR A 78 6.07 20.14 3.48
C THR A 78 4.76 19.79 2.79
N TYR A 79 4.77 18.89 1.80
CA TYR A 79 3.60 18.55 1.00
C TYR A 79 2.44 18.07 1.88
N PHE A 80 2.63 16.99 2.63
CA PHE A 80 1.58 16.44 3.50
C PHE A 80 1.14 17.42 4.59
N LYS A 81 2.07 18.22 5.12
CA LYS A 81 1.79 19.26 6.13
C LYS A 81 0.85 20.35 5.62
N SER A 82 0.99 20.73 4.35
CA SER A 82 0.21 21.81 3.74
C SER A 82 -1.24 21.43 3.42
N LEU A 83 -1.58 20.14 3.46
CA LEU A 83 -2.93 19.67 3.19
C LEU A 83 -3.89 20.01 4.33
N LYS A 84 -5.17 20.19 3.99
CA LYS A 84 -6.26 20.17 4.96
C LYS A 84 -6.29 18.82 5.66
N GLU A 85 -6.57 18.82 6.95
CA GLU A 85 -6.49 17.61 7.78
C GLU A 85 -7.40 16.50 7.28
N ASP A 86 -8.66 16.79 6.95
CA ASP A 86 -9.60 15.78 6.41
C ASP A 86 -9.10 15.11 5.13
N LYS A 87 -8.49 15.91 4.25
CA LYS A 87 -7.87 15.40 3.01
C LYS A 87 -6.68 14.50 3.33
N LEU A 88 -5.84 14.90 4.30
CA LEU A 88 -4.72 14.09 4.74
C LEU A 88 -5.20 12.79 5.36
N ARG A 89 -6.22 12.79 6.23
CA ARG A 89 -6.78 11.60 6.87
C ARG A 89 -7.29 10.58 5.86
N SER A 90 -8.00 11.06 4.84
CA SER A 90 -8.48 10.21 3.75
C SER A 90 -7.32 9.63 2.95
N MET A 91 -6.37 10.47 2.52
CA MET A 91 -5.24 10.03 1.70
C MET A 91 -4.28 9.11 2.46
N PHE A 92 -4.00 9.41 3.73
CA PHE A 92 -3.15 8.61 4.62
C PHE A 92 -3.61 7.16 4.68
N SER A 93 -4.93 6.95 4.75
CA SER A 93 -5.51 5.61 4.83
C SER A 93 -5.14 4.75 3.62
N TYR A 94 -5.06 5.33 2.43
CA TYR A 94 -4.63 4.62 1.22
C TYR A 94 -3.12 4.47 1.15
N LEU A 95 -2.39 5.58 1.29
CA LEU A 95 -0.93 5.59 1.13
C LEU A 95 -0.23 4.74 2.18
N TYR A 96 -0.63 4.86 3.44
CA TYR A 96 0.02 4.12 4.52
C TYR A 96 -0.36 2.64 4.51
N SER A 97 -1.61 2.30 4.15
CA SER A 97 -2.00 0.90 3.94
C SER A 97 -1.23 0.23 2.81
N TYR A 98 -0.92 0.98 1.75
CA TYR A 98 -0.16 0.50 0.61
C TYR A 98 1.28 0.12 0.98
N VAL A 99 1.94 0.94 1.80
CA VAL A 99 3.35 0.74 2.17
C VAL A 99 3.54 -0.02 3.50
N ASN A 100 2.49 -0.15 4.31
CA ASN A 100 2.52 -0.82 5.61
C ASN A 100 1.39 -1.84 5.71
N ASN A 101 1.72 -3.09 5.38
CA ASN A 101 0.80 -4.22 5.43
C ASN A 101 0.27 -4.51 6.84
N ASP A 102 1.05 -4.28 7.90
CA ASP A 102 0.63 -4.56 9.27
C ASP A 102 -0.44 -3.57 9.71
N TYR A 103 -0.25 -2.29 9.40
CA TYR A 103 -1.29 -1.27 9.56
C TYR A 103 -2.54 -1.62 8.75
N PHE A 104 -2.39 -2.02 7.49
CA PHE A 104 -3.53 -2.37 6.63
C PHE A 104 -4.34 -3.54 7.21
N LYS A 105 -3.66 -4.61 7.61
CA LYS A 105 -4.28 -5.79 8.23
C LYS A 105 -4.96 -5.45 9.55
N LEU A 106 -4.33 -4.63 10.40
CA LEU A 106 -4.89 -4.26 11.69
C LEU A 106 -6.18 -3.44 11.53
N ARG A 107 -6.19 -2.47 10.61
CA ARG A 107 -7.32 -1.53 10.46
C ARG A 107 -8.42 -2.04 9.53
N TYR A 108 -8.07 -2.84 8.51
CA TYR A 108 -8.98 -3.26 7.44
C TYR A 108 -8.99 -4.77 7.22
N ARG A 109 -8.80 -5.55 8.29
CA ARG A 109 -8.71 -7.03 8.27
C ARG A 109 -9.71 -7.71 7.33
N SER A 110 -11.00 -7.39 7.45
CA SER A 110 -12.08 -8.00 6.66
C SER A 110 -12.03 -7.63 5.17
N ILE A 111 -11.44 -6.49 4.82
CA ILE A 111 -11.23 -6.09 3.43
C ILE A 111 -10.04 -6.88 2.85
N PHE A 112 -8.95 -6.96 3.62
CA PHE A 112 -7.74 -7.68 3.23
C PHE A 112 -7.98 -9.18 3.01
N GLU A 113 -8.73 -9.83 3.91
CA GLU A 113 -9.06 -11.26 3.81
C GLU A 113 -9.86 -11.58 2.55
N ARG A 114 -10.85 -10.74 2.19
CA ARG A 114 -11.67 -10.92 0.97
C ARG A 114 -10.88 -10.86 -0.33
N GLU A 115 -9.91 -9.95 -0.44
CA GLU A 115 -9.13 -9.85 -1.68
C GLU A 115 -8.13 -11.00 -1.81
N ARG A 116 -7.54 -11.48 -0.71
CA ARG A 116 -6.71 -12.69 -0.76
C ARG A 116 -7.48 -13.92 -1.21
N GLU A 117 -8.74 -14.07 -0.76
CA GLU A 117 -9.62 -15.14 -1.23
C GLU A 117 -9.87 -15.02 -2.73
N ARG A 118 -10.17 -13.82 -3.25
CA ARG A 118 -10.32 -13.58 -4.69
C ARG A 118 -9.07 -13.96 -5.49
N GLU A 119 -7.88 -13.58 -5.03
CA GLU A 119 -6.63 -13.94 -5.70
C GLU A 119 -6.38 -15.45 -5.73
N GLN A 120 -6.85 -16.20 -4.72
CA GLN A 120 -6.75 -17.65 -4.69
C GLN A 120 -7.73 -18.33 -5.64
N PHE A 121 -8.98 -17.82 -5.74
CA PHE A 121 -9.98 -18.34 -6.65
C PHE A 121 -9.64 -18.14 -8.13
N ILE A 122 -8.90 -17.09 -8.50
CA ILE A 122 -8.46 -16.84 -9.88
C ILE A 122 -7.31 -17.78 -10.32
N ARG A 123 -6.67 -18.49 -9.37
CA ARG A 123 -5.53 -19.38 -9.63
C ARG A 123 -5.89 -20.87 -9.73
N ILE A 124 -7.18 -21.23 -9.78
CA ILE A 124 -7.70 -22.60 -9.99
C ILE A 124 -8.27 -22.69 -11.40
#